data_AF-A0A5N6EQ47-F1
#
_entry.id   AF-A0A5N6EQ47-F1
#
_cell.length_a   1.000
_cell.length_b   1.000
_cell.length_c   1.000
_cell.angle_alpha   90.00
_cell.angle_beta   90.00
_cell.angle_gamma   90.00
#
_symmetry.space_group_name_H-M   'P 1'
#
loop_
_entity.id
_entity.type
_entity.pdbx_description
1 polymer ?
#
loop_
_entity_poly.entity_id
_entity_poly.type
_entity_poly.pdbx_seq_one_letter_code
_entity_poly.pdbx_strand_id
1 'polypeptide(L)'
;MTEFTMEDVASHKTRNDLWVAIHGKVYDVTKYVQDHPGGADVLIDVAGQDATAAYEDVGHSEDANEILETYLIGTVKDAVEYKRPSAVRLIQQTPTKEVETTRPSTTRTLAVAAGSVGGIVSLYVASTPARSHINLQDLLNTLPRLAQLMSNKIAIPHLPQGGFVNGFAAAAMLSAVAATVIASGLSKFTQIDSGFTRYPPRIHPTPVAKENPHLTPGFLHPKEYKTLPLVNKVLLAPNVYRFVFELPNSTDVIGLPIGQHVAIKATIDGQSVSRSYTPTSNNLDRGRLELVIKCYPDGLLTGRYLANLKPGDKVQFRGPKGAMRYRKGICKKIGMIAGGTGITPMYQLIRAICEDDTDTTEISLIYANRAEEDILLKQELEAFAAGYPQNLKIWYMLDTPPKKWAYGKGYVTAAVMRQKLPGPSPDTKIMLCGPPGMVNASKKALMGLGFQAPGAVSKMSDQIFTF
;
A
#
# COMPACT_ATOMS: atom_id res chain seq x y z
N MET A 1 33.44 -1.98 33.20
CA MET A 1 33.64 -0.95 32.17
C MET A 1 34.42 0.18 32.80
N THR A 2 35.33 0.80 32.07
CA THR A 2 36.09 1.95 32.55
C THR A 2 35.15 3.15 32.67
N GLU A 3 35.23 3.89 33.77
CA GLU A 3 34.47 5.12 33.95
C GLU A 3 35.31 6.31 33.48
N PHE A 4 34.68 7.22 32.74
CA PHE A 4 35.28 8.43 32.20
C PHE A 4 34.50 9.66 32.67
N THR A 5 35.17 10.79 32.83
CA THR A 5 34.51 12.09 33.04
C THR A 5 34.26 12.77 31.70
N MET A 6 33.32 13.72 31.65
CA MET A 6 33.15 14.53 30.42
C MET A 6 34.37 15.37 30.08
N GLU A 7 35.22 15.69 31.07
CA GLU A 7 36.50 16.37 30.87
C GLU A 7 37.50 15.48 30.11
N ASP A 8 37.52 14.18 30.42
CA ASP A 8 38.32 13.19 29.68
C ASP A 8 37.86 13.12 28.22
N VAL A 9 36.54 13.00 27.99
CA VAL A 9 35.96 12.97 26.63
C VAL A 9 36.30 14.26 25.86
N ALA A 10 36.24 15.43 26.50
CA ALA A 10 36.54 16.72 25.89
C ALA A 10 38.00 16.89 25.42
N SER A 11 38.93 16.07 25.93
CA SER A 11 40.32 16.08 25.46
C SER A 11 40.51 15.44 24.07
N HIS A 12 39.58 14.56 23.65
CA HIS A 12 39.63 13.81 22.40
C HIS A 12 38.72 14.43 21.33
N LYS A 13 39.14 15.58 20.79
CA LYS A 13 38.33 16.42 19.88
C LYS A 13 38.85 16.57 18.44
N THR A 14 39.85 15.78 18.04
CA THR A 14 40.51 15.95 16.74
C THR A 14 40.16 14.81 15.79
N ARG A 15 40.35 15.02 14.48
CA ARG A 15 40.02 14.01 13.46
C ARG A 15 40.73 12.65 13.67
N ASN A 16 41.92 12.67 14.24
CA ASN A 16 42.74 11.47 14.49
C ASN A 16 42.65 10.98 15.94
N ASP A 17 41.81 11.62 16.76
CA ASP A 17 41.59 11.31 18.16
C ASP A 17 40.24 11.90 18.60
N LEU A 18 39.17 11.13 18.37
CA LEU A 18 37.77 11.61 18.42
C LEU A 18 36.91 10.69 19.29
N TRP A 19 36.50 11.19 20.46
CA TRP A 19 35.55 10.51 21.34
C TRP A 19 34.23 11.25 21.39
N VAL A 20 33.15 10.50 21.62
CA VAL A 20 31.80 11.04 21.81
C VAL A 20 31.11 10.33 22.97
N ALA A 21 30.32 11.05 23.74
CA ALA A 21 29.42 10.47 24.72
C ALA A 21 28.00 10.38 24.16
N ILE A 22 27.36 9.21 24.22
CA ILE A 22 25.99 8.97 23.76
C ILE A 22 25.29 8.06 24.77
N HIS A 23 24.13 8.49 25.30
CA HIS A 23 23.35 7.78 26.32
C HIS A 23 24.17 7.36 27.54
N GLY A 24 25.06 8.23 28.02
CA GLY A 24 25.92 7.94 29.18
C GLY A 24 27.05 6.94 28.92
N LYS A 25 27.27 6.54 27.67
CA LYS A 25 28.37 5.67 27.23
C LYS A 25 29.37 6.46 26.41
N VAL A 26 30.66 6.12 26.54
CA VAL A 26 31.76 6.78 25.82
C VAL A 26 32.25 5.87 24.71
N TYR A 27 32.38 6.44 23.50
CA TYR A 27 32.79 5.72 22.30
C TYR A 27 34.02 6.36 21.65
N ASP A 28 35.01 5.53 21.31
CA ASP A 28 36.15 5.94 20.49
C ASP A 28 35.82 5.69 19.01
N VAL A 29 35.36 6.73 18.33
CA VAL A 29 34.94 6.65 16.92
C VAL A 29 36.05 7.09 15.96
N THR A 30 37.29 7.25 16.43
CA THR A 30 38.44 7.72 15.63
C THR A 30 38.61 6.96 14.32
N LYS A 31 38.51 5.63 14.37
CA LYS A 31 38.63 4.76 13.18
C LYS A 31 37.40 4.81 12.27
N TYR A 32 36.26 5.25 12.80
CA TYR A 32 34.98 5.28 12.10
C TYR A 32 34.68 6.64 11.44
N VAL A 33 35.45 7.68 11.74
CA VAL A 33 35.24 9.04 11.19
C VAL A 33 35.13 9.06 9.66
N GLN A 34 35.93 8.24 8.97
CA GLN A 34 35.92 8.16 7.50
C GLN A 34 34.77 7.30 6.96
N ASP A 35 34.33 6.32 7.74
CA ASP A 35 33.29 5.35 7.37
C ASP A 35 31.89 5.84 7.75
N HIS A 36 31.78 6.95 8.49
CA HIS A 36 30.52 7.52 8.92
C HIS A 36 29.68 8.01 7.72
N PRO A 37 28.47 7.44 7.49
CA PRO A 37 27.65 7.76 6.32
C PRO A 37 27.20 9.23 6.24
N GLY A 38 27.13 9.92 7.39
CA GLY A 38 26.81 11.35 7.47
C GLY A 38 27.98 12.27 7.12
N GLY A 39 29.16 11.72 6.83
CA GLY A 39 30.40 12.45 6.63
C GLY A 39 31.23 12.59 7.91
N ALA A 40 32.50 12.96 7.74
CA ALA A 40 33.41 13.18 8.86
C ALA A 40 33.09 14.46 9.63
N ASP A 41 32.61 15.49 8.94
CA ASP A 41 32.44 16.84 9.51
C ASP A 41 31.39 16.85 10.63
N VAL A 42 30.30 16.10 10.47
CA VAL A 42 29.24 16.00 11.49
C VAL A 42 29.71 15.31 12.78
N LEU A 43 30.70 14.42 12.71
CA LEU A 43 31.30 13.81 13.90
C LEU A 43 32.29 14.76 14.57
N ILE A 44 33.00 15.56 13.78
CA ILE A 44 33.94 16.57 14.27
C ILE A 44 33.19 17.67 15.05
N ASP A 45 31.99 18.05 14.60
CA ASP A 45 31.17 19.08 15.27
C ASP A 45 30.77 18.70 16.70
N VAL A 46 30.56 17.40 16.95
CA VAL A 46 30.18 16.85 18.26
C VAL A 46 31.34 16.18 19.00
N ALA A 47 32.56 16.32 18.48
CA ALA A 47 33.75 15.71 19.06
C ALA A 47 34.02 16.24 20.46
N GLY A 48 34.29 15.34 21.40
CA GLY A 48 34.55 15.66 22.80
C GLY A 48 33.32 16.12 23.60
N GLN A 49 32.10 15.92 23.08
CA GLN A 49 30.86 16.37 23.70
C GLN A 49 29.87 15.22 23.96
N ASP A 50 28.80 15.51 24.71
CA ASP A 50 27.63 14.64 24.79
C ASP A 50 26.78 14.84 23.54
N ALA A 51 26.91 13.88 22.63
CA ALA A 51 26.22 13.86 21.34
C ALA A 51 24.85 13.18 21.42
N THR A 52 24.32 12.86 22.60
CA THR A 52 23.05 12.12 22.75
C THR A 52 21.89 12.80 22.01
N ALA A 53 21.73 14.12 22.17
CA ALA A 53 20.67 14.85 21.49
C ALA A 53 20.85 14.86 19.97
N ALA A 54 22.07 15.14 19.49
CA ALA A 54 22.39 15.13 18.07
C ALA A 54 22.20 13.73 17.44
N TYR A 55 22.56 12.67 18.18
CA TYR A 55 22.39 11.29 17.77
C TYR A 55 20.91 10.93 17.61
N GLU A 56 20.07 11.35 18.56
CA GLU A 56 18.63 11.07 18.56
C GLU A 56 17.86 11.91 17.54
N ASP A 57 18.22 13.18 17.36
CA ASP A 57 17.59 14.09 16.40
C ASP A 57 17.83 13.65 14.94
N VAL A 58 19.01 13.11 14.66
CA VAL A 58 19.33 12.53 13.34
C VAL A 58 18.52 11.27 13.07
N GLY A 59 18.10 10.54 14.11
CA GLY A 59 17.30 9.32 13.99
C GLY A 59 18.11 8.16 13.41
N HIS A 60 19.26 7.87 14.02
CA HIS A 60 20.11 6.74 13.64
C HIS A 60 19.36 5.40 13.72
N SER A 61 19.64 4.49 12.78
CA SER A 61 19.00 3.17 12.72
C SER A 61 19.51 2.22 13.82
N GLU A 62 18.80 1.11 14.09
CA GLU A 62 19.33 0.12 15.04
C GLU A 62 20.68 -0.48 14.59
N ASP A 63 20.94 -0.54 13.29
CA ASP A 63 22.23 -1.02 12.79
C ASP A 63 23.36 -0.01 13.09
N ALA A 64 23.05 1.30 13.11
CA ALA A 64 24.00 2.31 13.58
C ALA A 64 24.27 2.18 15.08
N ASN A 65 23.27 1.78 15.89
CA ASN A 65 23.48 1.45 17.31
C ASN A 65 24.41 0.24 17.47
N GLU A 66 24.24 -0.80 16.67
CA GLU A 66 25.09 -2.00 16.73
C GLU A 66 26.54 -1.72 16.32
N ILE A 67 26.75 -0.87 15.31
CA ILE A 67 28.08 -0.40 14.94
C ILE A 67 28.68 0.44 16.08
N LEU A 68 27.89 1.35 16.65
CA LEU A 68 28.29 2.20 17.77
C LEU A 68 28.75 1.35 18.97
N GLU A 69 28.06 0.25 19.28
CA GLU A 69 28.45 -0.68 20.35
C GLU A 69 29.85 -1.29 20.16
N THR A 70 30.33 -1.44 18.92
CA THR A 70 31.70 -1.96 18.67
C THR A 70 32.80 -0.99 19.07
N TYR A 71 32.49 0.31 19.18
CA TYR A 71 33.43 1.38 19.54
C TYR A 71 33.33 1.80 21.01
N LEU A 72 32.57 1.05 21.81
CA LEU A 72 32.31 1.35 23.21
C LEU A 72 33.57 1.13 24.07
N ILE A 73 34.04 2.19 24.72
CA ILE A 73 35.22 2.14 25.59
C ILE A 73 34.88 2.24 27.08
N GLY A 74 33.73 2.81 27.43
CA GLY A 74 33.32 2.95 28.83
C GLY A 74 32.02 3.71 29.05
N THR A 75 31.82 4.20 30.28
CA THR A 75 30.62 4.93 30.71
C THR A 75 30.99 6.27 31.35
N VAL A 76 30.13 7.27 31.20
CA VAL A 76 30.33 8.60 31.80
C VAL A 76 29.93 8.55 33.28
N LYS A 77 30.77 9.10 34.15
CA LYS A 77 30.46 9.28 35.57
C LYS A 77 29.31 10.28 35.73
N ASP A 78 28.28 9.90 36.48
CA ASP A 78 27.05 10.70 36.71
C ASP A 78 26.23 10.98 35.43
N ALA A 79 26.11 9.98 34.55
CA ALA A 79 25.30 10.10 33.33
C ALA A 79 23.83 10.46 33.62
N VAL A 80 23.37 11.58 33.05
CA VAL A 80 21.97 12.01 33.11
C VAL A 80 21.16 11.21 32.10
N GLU A 81 20.07 10.60 32.56
CA GLU A 81 19.17 9.84 31.68
C GLU A 81 18.44 10.79 30.71
N TYR A 82 18.69 10.62 29.41
CA TYR A 82 18.09 11.44 28.37
C TYR A 82 16.60 11.10 28.18
N LYS A 83 15.72 12.05 28.52
CA LYS A 83 14.28 11.97 28.21
C LYS A 83 13.99 12.70 26.90
N ARG A 84 13.55 11.95 25.88
CA ARG A 84 13.08 12.54 24.61
C ARG A 84 11.93 13.51 24.86
N PRO A 85 11.97 14.75 24.34
CA PRO A 85 10.84 15.67 24.42
C PRO A 85 9.64 15.09 23.66
N SER A 86 8.49 15.00 24.33
CA SER A 86 7.25 14.49 23.74
C SER A 86 6.80 15.37 22.58
N ALA A 87 6.63 14.77 21.39
CA ALA A 87 6.19 15.47 20.19
C ALA A 87 4.88 16.22 20.42
N VAL A 88 4.93 17.55 20.28
CA VAL A 88 3.74 18.42 20.33
C VAL A 88 2.92 18.12 19.07
N ARG A 89 1.81 17.39 19.22
CA ARG A 89 0.83 17.20 18.15
C ARG A 89 0.16 18.55 17.86
N LEU A 90 0.50 19.17 16.74
CA LEU A 90 -0.31 20.23 16.15
C LEU A 90 -1.65 19.60 15.74
N ILE A 91 -2.70 19.83 16.54
CA ILE A 91 -4.06 19.45 16.20
C ILE A 91 -4.50 20.34 15.04
N GLN A 92 -4.47 19.79 13.84
CA GLN A 92 -5.05 20.44 12.67
C GLN A 92 -6.58 20.40 12.83
N GLN A 93 -7.18 21.57 13.12
CA GLN A 93 -8.62 21.72 13.18
C GLN A 93 -9.22 21.40 11.80
N THR A 94 -10.08 20.38 11.75
CA THR A 94 -10.80 20.00 10.53
C THR A 94 -11.99 20.96 10.35
N PRO A 95 -12.29 21.45 9.13
CA PRO A 95 -13.45 22.31 8.91
C PRO A 95 -14.76 21.54 9.12
N THR A 96 -15.69 22.16 9.83
CA THR A 96 -17.04 21.69 10.12
C THR A 96 -17.82 21.46 8.81
N LYS A 97 -18.39 20.26 8.62
CA LYS A 97 -19.33 19.98 7.53
C LYS A 97 -20.65 20.71 7.78
N GLU A 98 -21.12 21.46 6.78
CA GLU A 98 -22.48 22.02 6.75
C GLU A 98 -23.54 20.91 6.72
N VAL A 99 -24.63 21.15 7.45
CA VAL A 99 -25.79 20.27 7.57
C VAL A 99 -26.86 20.75 6.59
N GLU A 100 -27.21 19.94 5.59
CA GLU A 100 -28.38 20.15 4.73
C GLU A 100 -29.67 19.88 5.51
N THR A 101 -30.62 20.82 5.43
CA THR A 101 -31.95 20.74 6.06
C THR A 101 -33.01 20.33 5.03
N THR A 102 -33.67 19.20 5.27
CA THR A 102 -34.82 18.72 4.48
C THR A 102 -36.12 19.41 4.89
N ARG A 103 -36.91 19.90 3.92
CA ARG A 103 -38.28 20.42 4.12
C ARG A 103 -39.34 19.31 3.96
N PRO A 104 -40.46 19.31 4.72
CA PRO A 104 -41.58 18.39 4.49
C PRO A 104 -42.65 19.00 3.58
N SER A 105 -43.25 18.18 2.71
CA SER A 105 -44.39 18.55 1.86
C SER A 105 -45.72 18.13 2.48
N THR A 106 -46.63 19.09 2.56
CA THR A 106 -47.98 19.01 3.11
C THR A 106 -48.97 18.75 1.98
N THR A 107 -49.53 17.55 1.87
CA THR A 107 -50.76 17.28 1.09
C THR A 107 -51.44 16.00 1.59
N ARG A 108 -52.21 16.09 2.68
CA ARG A 108 -53.17 15.06 3.09
C ARG A 108 -54.39 15.71 3.76
N THR A 109 -55.25 16.37 2.96
CA THR A 109 -56.53 16.86 3.50
C THR A 109 -57.66 17.00 2.47
N LEU A 110 -57.85 16.08 1.51
CA LEU A 110 -58.96 16.20 0.55
C LEU A 110 -59.68 14.90 0.13
N ALA A 111 -59.61 13.81 0.90
CA ALA A 111 -60.21 12.52 0.51
C ALA A 111 -61.24 11.95 1.51
N VAL A 112 -62.15 12.78 2.05
CA VAL A 112 -63.26 12.31 2.89
C VAL A 112 -64.57 13.01 2.49
N ALA A 113 -65.12 12.66 1.32
CA ALA A 113 -66.51 12.99 0.95
C ALA A 113 -67.01 12.17 -0.26
N ALA A 114 -66.95 10.83 -0.22
CA ALA A 114 -67.60 9.99 -1.25
C ALA A 114 -67.93 8.55 -0.78
N GLY A 115 -68.06 8.31 0.53
CA GLY A 115 -68.04 6.95 1.10
C GLY A 115 -69.39 6.28 1.39
N SER A 116 -70.52 6.99 1.33
CA SER A 116 -71.73 6.52 2.04
C SER A 116 -72.81 5.80 1.21
N VAL A 117 -72.69 5.65 -0.11
CA VAL A 117 -73.72 4.95 -0.93
C VAL A 117 -73.22 3.61 -1.52
N GLY A 118 -71.93 3.45 -1.76
CA GLY A 118 -71.36 2.21 -2.36
C GLY A 118 -71.26 1.00 -1.43
N GLY A 119 -71.34 1.22 -0.11
CA GLY A 119 -71.15 0.16 0.90
C GLY A 119 -72.29 -0.87 0.94
N ILE A 120 -73.54 -0.43 0.74
CA ILE A 120 -74.72 -1.29 0.95
C ILE A 120 -74.89 -2.31 -0.19
N VAL A 121 -74.63 -1.93 -1.43
CA VAL A 121 -74.72 -2.85 -2.59
C VAL A 121 -73.59 -3.89 -2.56
N SER A 122 -72.40 -3.49 -2.13
CA SER A 122 -71.25 -4.39 -1.97
C SER A 122 -71.51 -5.45 -0.90
N LEU A 123 -72.17 -5.08 0.20
CA LEU A 123 -72.58 -5.99 1.27
C LEU A 123 -73.73 -6.94 0.86
N TYR A 124 -74.61 -6.51 -0.03
CA TYR A 124 -75.68 -7.38 -0.54
C TYR A 124 -75.16 -8.42 -1.53
N VAL A 125 -74.28 -8.02 -2.47
CA VAL A 125 -73.66 -8.96 -3.41
C VAL A 125 -72.77 -9.98 -2.67
N ALA A 126 -72.06 -9.54 -1.63
CA ALA A 126 -71.24 -10.42 -0.79
C ALA A 126 -72.03 -11.37 0.13
N SER A 127 -73.31 -11.08 0.42
CA SER A 127 -74.13 -11.89 1.34
C SER A 127 -74.97 -12.97 0.65
N THR A 128 -75.01 -13.03 -0.68
CA THR A 128 -75.61 -14.15 -1.42
C THR A 128 -74.66 -15.35 -1.47
N PRO A 129 -75.05 -16.56 -1.02
CA PRO A 129 -74.13 -17.68 -0.83
C PRO A 129 -73.79 -18.46 -2.12
N ALA A 130 -74.12 -17.91 -3.31
CA ALA A 130 -73.91 -18.60 -4.58
C ALA A 130 -72.56 -18.22 -5.20
N ARG A 131 -71.52 -18.99 -4.86
CA ARG A 131 -70.29 -19.07 -5.67
C ARG A 131 -70.63 -19.71 -7.03
N SER A 132 -70.99 -18.91 -8.02
CA SER A 132 -70.94 -19.30 -9.43
C SER A 132 -70.94 -18.06 -10.32
N HIS A 133 -70.10 -18.09 -11.36
CA HIS A 133 -69.90 -17.04 -12.37
C HIS A 133 -71.12 -16.15 -12.62
N ILE A 134 -71.01 -14.86 -12.25
CA ILE A 134 -72.03 -13.86 -12.55
C ILE A 134 -71.89 -13.50 -14.03
N ASN A 135 -72.80 -14.00 -14.86
CA ASN A 135 -72.87 -13.67 -16.28
C ASN A 135 -73.60 -12.32 -16.45
N LEU A 136 -73.08 -11.45 -17.31
CA LEU A 136 -73.59 -10.07 -17.47
C LEU A 136 -75.05 -10.05 -17.96
N GLN A 137 -75.47 -11.08 -18.69
CA GLN A 137 -76.85 -11.26 -19.16
C GLN A 137 -77.84 -11.59 -18.03
N ASP A 138 -77.43 -12.35 -17.00
CA ASP A 138 -78.31 -12.67 -15.86
C ASP A 138 -78.49 -11.47 -14.92
N LEU A 139 -77.47 -10.62 -14.80
CA LEU A 139 -77.54 -9.35 -14.07
C LEU A 139 -78.48 -8.35 -14.77
N LEU A 140 -78.47 -8.31 -16.11
CA LEU A 140 -79.35 -7.44 -16.90
C LEU A 140 -80.82 -7.87 -16.84
N ASN A 141 -81.09 -9.18 -16.78
CA ASN A 141 -82.44 -9.73 -16.70
C ASN A 141 -83.07 -9.63 -15.29
N THR A 142 -82.27 -9.41 -14.25
CA THR A 142 -82.74 -9.26 -12.86
C THR A 142 -83.05 -7.80 -12.47
N LEU A 143 -82.60 -6.82 -13.26
CA LEU A 143 -82.84 -5.38 -13.06
C LEU A 143 -84.33 -4.97 -12.96
N PRO A 144 -85.26 -5.41 -13.82
CA PRO A 144 -86.66 -4.98 -13.71
C PRO A 144 -87.37 -5.55 -12.46
N ARG A 145 -86.90 -6.69 -11.91
CA ARG A 145 -87.42 -7.24 -10.66
C ARG A 145 -86.89 -6.52 -9.41
N LEU A 146 -85.65 -6.02 -9.46
CA LEU A 146 -85.05 -5.25 -8.36
C LEU A 146 -85.66 -3.85 -8.25
N ALA A 147 -86.03 -3.24 -9.39
CA ALA A 147 -86.83 -2.01 -9.42
C ALA A 147 -88.21 -2.20 -8.78
N GLN A 148 -88.81 -3.39 -8.92
CA GLN A 148 -90.11 -3.71 -8.34
C GLN A 148 -90.03 -4.05 -6.83
N LEU A 149 -88.90 -4.60 -6.36
CA LEU A 149 -88.66 -4.88 -4.93
C LEU A 149 -88.44 -3.61 -4.10
N MET A 150 -88.03 -2.49 -4.72
CA MET A 150 -87.95 -1.19 -4.05
C MET A 150 -89.28 -0.43 -3.97
N SER A 151 -90.34 -0.93 -4.60
CA SER A 151 -91.66 -0.30 -4.50
C SER A 151 -92.43 -0.70 -3.23
N ASN A 152 -92.08 -1.79 -2.57
CA ASN A 152 -92.77 -2.24 -1.36
C ASN A 152 -91.79 -2.63 -0.27
N LYS A 153 -91.74 -1.78 0.76
CA LYS A 153 -91.06 -1.97 2.06
C LYS A 153 -89.56 -1.67 2.13
N ILE A 154 -89.15 -0.45 1.77
CA ILE A 154 -88.08 0.24 2.49
C ILE A 154 -88.54 1.67 2.75
N ALA A 155 -88.89 1.97 4.00
CA ALA A 155 -89.16 3.32 4.47
C ALA A 155 -87.84 4.10 4.52
N ILE A 156 -87.48 4.73 3.41
CA ILE A 156 -86.42 5.76 3.38
C ILE A 156 -87.12 7.09 3.72
N PRO A 157 -86.71 7.80 4.78
CA PRO A 157 -87.36 9.06 5.14
C PRO A 157 -87.08 10.10 4.04
N HIS A 158 -88.16 10.53 3.38
CA HIS A 158 -88.33 11.73 2.56
C HIS A 158 -87.15 12.14 1.66
N LEU A 159 -86.99 11.48 0.50
CA LEU A 159 -86.36 12.13 -0.65
C LEU A 159 -87.41 13.00 -1.36
N PRO A 160 -87.10 14.27 -1.71
CA PRO A 160 -88.05 15.16 -2.38
C PRO A 160 -88.42 14.59 -3.75
N GLN A 161 -89.71 14.62 -4.09
CA GLN A 161 -90.26 14.14 -5.37
C GLN A 161 -89.72 14.97 -6.53
N GLY A 162 -88.58 14.57 -7.07
CA GLY A 162 -87.99 15.12 -8.29
C GLY A 162 -87.25 14.03 -9.04
N GLY A 163 -87.64 13.78 -10.30
CA GLY A 163 -87.09 12.71 -11.14
C GLY A 163 -85.56 12.76 -11.27
N PHE A 164 -84.96 13.94 -11.10
CA PHE A 164 -83.51 14.13 -11.12
C PHE A 164 -82.79 13.48 -9.92
N VAL A 165 -83.30 13.61 -8.70
CA VAL A 165 -82.62 13.08 -7.49
C VAL A 165 -82.66 11.55 -7.49
N ASN A 166 -83.79 10.97 -7.91
CA ASN A 166 -83.94 9.52 -8.04
C ASN A 166 -83.07 8.97 -9.19
N GLY A 167 -82.99 9.68 -10.31
CA GLY A 167 -82.09 9.34 -11.42
C GLY A 167 -80.61 9.41 -11.01
N PHE A 168 -80.23 10.44 -10.26
CA PHE A 168 -78.87 10.59 -9.74
C PHE A 168 -78.51 9.49 -8.74
N ALA A 169 -79.41 9.15 -7.83
CA ALA A 169 -79.21 8.05 -6.88
C ALA A 169 -79.06 6.69 -7.60
N ALA A 170 -79.89 6.42 -8.61
CA ALA A 170 -79.80 5.20 -9.41
C ALA A 170 -78.49 5.15 -10.23
N ALA A 171 -78.09 6.26 -10.85
CA ALA A 171 -76.84 6.36 -11.60
C ALA A 171 -75.61 6.20 -10.69
N ALA A 172 -75.66 6.74 -9.47
CA ALA A 172 -74.60 6.59 -8.48
C ALA A 172 -74.45 5.14 -8.02
N MET A 173 -75.56 4.41 -7.83
CA MET A 173 -75.51 2.98 -7.51
C MET A 173 -74.96 2.14 -8.67
N LEU A 174 -75.41 2.38 -9.90
CA LEU A 174 -74.88 1.68 -11.09
C LEU A 174 -73.38 1.94 -11.27
N SER A 175 -72.94 3.18 -11.08
CA SER A 175 -71.53 3.55 -11.14
C SER A 175 -70.71 2.87 -10.04
N ALA A 176 -71.26 2.75 -8.82
CA ALA A 176 -70.58 2.05 -7.72
C ALA A 176 -70.42 0.54 -7.98
N VAL A 177 -71.41 -0.10 -8.60
CA VAL A 177 -71.34 -1.52 -9.02
C VAL A 177 -70.32 -1.69 -10.14
N ALA A 178 -70.35 -0.84 -11.16
CA ALA A 178 -69.36 -0.88 -12.24
C ALA A 178 -67.93 -0.67 -11.71
N ALA A 179 -67.74 0.29 -10.81
CA ALA A 179 -66.46 0.56 -10.18
C ALA A 179 -65.94 -0.63 -9.35
N THR A 180 -66.82 -1.32 -8.61
CA THR A 180 -66.42 -2.51 -7.83
C THR A 180 -66.06 -3.70 -8.73
N VAL A 181 -66.80 -3.93 -9.82
CA VAL A 181 -66.45 -4.98 -10.79
C VAL A 181 -65.11 -4.68 -11.46
N ILE A 182 -64.91 -3.44 -11.93
CA ILE A 182 -63.66 -3.00 -12.55
C ILE A 182 -62.50 -3.10 -11.55
N ALA A 183 -62.68 -2.66 -10.31
CA ALA A 183 -61.67 -2.78 -9.26
C ALA A 183 -61.33 -4.25 -8.93
N SER A 184 -62.33 -5.14 -8.91
CA SER A 184 -62.10 -6.58 -8.69
C SER A 184 -61.37 -7.25 -9.86
N GLY A 185 -61.64 -6.82 -11.10
CA GLY A 185 -60.94 -7.27 -12.29
C GLY A 185 -59.49 -6.77 -12.32
N LEU A 186 -59.28 -5.49 -12.03
CA LEU A 186 -57.95 -4.89 -11.89
C LEU A 186 -57.16 -5.51 -10.74
N SER A 187 -57.81 -5.88 -9.62
CA SER A 187 -57.16 -6.56 -8.50
C SER A 187 -56.53 -7.90 -8.89
N LYS A 188 -57.07 -8.59 -9.91
CA LYS A 188 -56.46 -9.82 -10.43
C LYS A 188 -55.22 -9.53 -11.27
N PHE A 189 -55.13 -8.35 -11.88
CA PHE A 189 -53.95 -7.89 -12.60
C PHE A 189 -52.89 -7.25 -11.69
N THR A 190 -53.25 -6.83 -10.48
CA THR A 190 -52.28 -6.31 -9.48
C THR A 190 -51.69 -7.39 -8.58
N GLN A 191 -52.25 -8.61 -8.57
CA GLN A 191 -51.58 -9.77 -8.00
C GLN A 191 -50.48 -10.26 -8.95
N ILE A 192 -49.33 -9.60 -8.88
CA ILE A 192 -48.09 -10.06 -9.51
C ILE A 192 -47.65 -11.32 -8.73
N ASP A 193 -48.05 -12.50 -9.22
CA ASP A 193 -47.64 -13.81 -8.69
C ASP A 193 -46.16 -14.17 -8.98
N SER A 194 -45.33 -13.17 -9.30
CA SER A 194 -43.89 -13.27 -9.32
C SER A 194 -43.32 -12.48 -8.14
N GLY A 195 -43.38 -13.09 -6.96
CA GLY A 195 -42.68 -12.57 -5.79
C GLY A 195 -41.20 -12.37 -6.09
N PHE A 196 -40.70 -11.15 -5.92
CA PHE A 196 -39.27 -10.82 -5.86
C PHE A 196 -38.52 -11.60 -4.76
N THR A 197 -39.25 -12.37 -3.95
CA THR A 197 -38.79 -13.24 -2.87
C THR A 197 -38.61 -14.70 -3.26
N ARG A 198 -38.96 -15.10 -4.49
CA ARG A 198 -38.86 -16.51 -4.94
C ARG A 198 -37.43 -16.96 -5.20
N TYR A 199 -36.53 -16.01 -5.41
CA TYR A 199 -35.10 -16.24 -5.52
C TYR A 199 -34.43 -15.78 -4.23
N PRO A 200 -33.49 -16.56 -3.65
CA PRO A 200 -32.65 -16.04 -2.58
C PRO A 200 -31.97 -14.75 -3.08
N PRO A 201 -31.78 -13.75 -2.21
CA PRO A 201 -31.04 -12.54 -2.59
C PRO A 201 -29.75 -12.98 -3.27
N ARG A 202 -29.48 -12.47 -4.47
CA ARG A 202 -28.19 -12.73 -5.13
C ARG A 202 -27.12 -12.06 -4.27
N ILE A 203 -26.52 -12.83 -3.36
CA ILE A 203 -25.38 -12.39 -2.58
C ILE A 203 -24.24 -12.28 -3.59
N HIS A 204 -23.93 -11.06 -4.00
CA HIS A 204 -22.67 -10.81 -4.70
C HIS A 204 -21.58 -11.32 -3.75
N PRO A 205 -20.69 -12.21 -4.20
CA PRO A 205 -19.58 -12.64 -3.36
C PRO A 205 -18.87 -11.37 -2.91
N THR A 206 -18.78 -11.18 -1.59
CA THR A 206 -18.00 -10.08 -1.03
C THR A 206 -16.61 -10.23 -1.62
N PRO A 207 -16.07 -9.22 -2.32
CA PRO A 207 -14.72 -9.33 -2.87
C PRO A 207 -13.78 -9.63 -1.71
N VAL A 208 -13.22 -10.84 -1.68
CA VAL A 208 -12.17 -11.16 -0.73
C VAL A 208 -10.98 -10.34 -1.19
N ALA A 209 -10.60 -9.35 -0.39
CA ALA A 209 -9.41 -8.57 -0.66
C ALA A 209 -8.24 -9.55 -0.73
N LYS A 210 -7.61 -9.65 -1.91
CA LYS A 210 -6.45 -10.51 -2.12
C LYS A 210 -5.35 -9.97 -1.21
N GLU A 211 -4.91 -10.77 -0.24
CA GLU A 211 -3.83 -10.35 0.66
C GLU A 211 -2.56 -10.09 -0.17
N ASN A 212 -1.86 -8.99 0.15
CA ASN A 212 -0.63 -8.66 -0.55
C ASN A 212 0.45 -9.70 -0.16
N PRO A 213 0.95 -10.51 -1.11
CA PRO A 213 1.88 -11.60 -0.81
C PRO A 213 3.20 -11.08 -0.20
N HIS A 214 3.58 -9.83 -0.44
CA HIS A 214 4.80 -9.23 0.09
C HIS A 214 4.67 -8.72 1.54
N LEU A 215 3.46 -8.72 2.10
CA LEU A 215 3.22 -8.37 3.50
C LEU A 215 3.11 -9.59 4.41
N THR A 216 3.08 -10.79 3.84
CA THR A 216 3.02 -12.05 4.59
C THR A 216 4.32 -12.22 5.41
N PRO A 217 4.23 -12.42 6.74
CA PRO A 217 5.38 -12.79 7.56
C PRO A 217 6.01 -14.09 7.06
N GLY A 218 7.31 -14.25 7.28
CA GLY A 218 8.05 -15.40 6.76
C GLY A 218 9.21 -15.81 7.65
N PHE A 219 10.22 -16.39 7.03
CA PHE A 219 11.41 -16.89 7.71
C PHE A 219 12.11 -15.81 8.56
N LEU A 220 12.30 -14.62 7.99
CA LEU A 220 13.10 -13.55 8.58
C LEU A 220 12.50 -12.99 9.88
N HIS A 221 13.35 -12.71 10.86
CA HIS A 221 12.96 -12.05 12.11
C HIS A 221 13.81 -10.79 12.36
N PRO A 222 13.22 -9.63 12.73
CA PRO A 222 13.93 -8.35 12.73
C PRO A 222 15.01 -8.24 13.82
N LYS A 223 14.85 -8.99 14.91
CA LYS A 223 15.76 -8.98 16.07
C LYS A 223 16.65 -10.20 16.17
N GLU A 224 16.27 -11.32 15.54
CA GLU A 224 16.94 -12.60 15.73
C GLU A 224 17.61 -13.06 14.45
N TYR A 225 18.85 -13.52 14.57
CA TYR A 225 19.54 -14.16 13.47
C TYR A 225 19.10 -15.62 13.35
N LYS A 226 18.64 -15.99 12.17
CA LYS A 226 18.32 -17.37 11.79
C LYS A 226 19.24 -17.85 10.70
N THR A 227 19.42 -19.16 10.59
CA THR A 227 20.45 -19.74 9.74
C THR A 227 19.84 -20.44 8.54
N LEU A 228 20.38 -20.22 7.34
CA LEU A 228 20.02 -20.96 6.13
C LEU A 228 21.26 -21.62 5.50
N PRO A 229 21.14 -22.86 4.98
CA PRO A 229 22.20 -23.49 4.20
C PRO A 229 22.27 -22.87 2.80
N LEU A 230 23.49 -22.64 2.33
CA LEU A 230 23.76 -22.31 0.93
C LEU A 230 23.54 -23.58 0.10
N VAL A 231 22.71 -23.53 -0.94
CA VAL A 231 22.50 -24.66 -1.84
C VAL A 231 23.17 -24.48 -3.20
N ASN A 232 23.28 -23.24 -3.67
CA ASN A 232 23.93 -22.96 -4.95
C ASN A 232 24.68 -21.63 -4.93
N LYS A 233 25.81 -21.59 -5.62
CA LYS A 233 26.65 -20.40 -5.80
C LYS A 233 27.17 -20.36 -7.23
N VAL A 234 26.81 -19.30 -7.96
CA VAL A 234 27.15 -19.14 -9.38
C VAL A 234 27.87 -17.81 -9.58
N LEU A 235 28.99 -17.81 -10.30
CA LEU A 235 29.67 -16.59 -10.73
C LEU A 235 28.89 -15.97 -11.91
N LEU A 236 28.44 -14.72 -11.75
CA LEU A 236 27.69 -13.98 -12.78
C LEU A 236 28.57 -13.00 -13.57
N ALA A 237 29.47 -12.30 -12.88
CA ALA A 237 30.39 -11.31 -13.44
C ALA A 237 31.68 -11.30 -12.59
N PRO A 238 32.75 -10.57 -12.98
CA PRO A 238 33.97 -10.50 -12.18
C PRO A 238 33.70 -10.13 -10.72
N ASN A 239 33.96 -11.10 -9.83
CA ASN A 239 33.68 -11.04 -8.40
C ASN A 239 32.21 -10.83 -8.03
N VAL A 240 31.22 -11.11 -8.88
CA VAL A 240 29.80 -11.05 -8.54
C VAL A 240 29.21 -12.45 -8.56
N TYR A 241 28.60 -12.84 -7.45
CA TYR A 241 28.04 -14.18 -7.29
C TYR A 241 26.55 -14.11 -7.00
N ARG A 242 25.81 -15.06 -7.57
CA ARG A 242 24.45 -15.41 -7.15
C ARG A 242 24.52 -16.53 -6.12
N PHE A 243 24.02 -16.26 -4.93
CA PHE A 243 23.86 -17.22 -3.84
C PHE A 243 22.39 -17.60 -3.72
N VAL A 244 22.10 -18.89 -3.62
CA VAL A 244 20.76 -19.42 -3.36
C VAL A 244 20.79 -20.17 -2.05
N PHE A 245 19.96 -19.75 -1.10
CA PHE A 245 19.80 -20.36 0.20
C PHE A 245 18.44 -21.05 0.28
N GLU A 246 18.40 -22.23 0.86
CA GLU A 246 17.16 -23.01 1.02
C GLU A 246 16.46 -22.64 2.34
N LEU A 247 15.16 -22.34 2.25
CA LEU A 247 14.31 -22.12 3.43
C LEU A 247 13.93 -23.46 4.08
N PRO A 248 13.49 -23.47 5.37
CA PRO A 248 13.19 -24.72 6.08
C PRO A 248 12.20 -25.63 5.36
N ASN A 249 11.18 -25.06 4.70
CA ASN A 249 10.24 -25.80 3.86
C ASN A 249 10.16 -25.17 2.46
N SER A 250 9.87 -26.00 1.45
CA SER A 250 9.71 -25.57 0.05
C SER A 250 8.55 -24.59 -0.17
N THR A 251 7.60 -24.52 0.76
CA THR A 251 6.46 -23.60 0.71
C THR A 251 6.69 -22.31 1.49
N ASP A 252 7.76 -22.23 2.28
CA ASP A 252 8.04 -21.05 3.11
C ASP A 252 8.36 -19.83 2.23
N VAL A 253 8.12 -18.65 2.78
CA VAL A 253 8.47 -17.37 2.15
C VAL A 253 9.50 -16.64 3.00
N ILE A 254 10.30 -15.78 2.38
CA ILE A 254 11.33 -15.02 3.09
C ILE A 254 10.73 -14.05 4.13
N GLY A 255 9.56 -13.47 3.86
CA GLY A 255 8.90 -12.52 4.77
C GLY A 255 9.50 -11.12 4.72
N LEU A 256 9.90 -10.66 3.54
CA LEU A 256 10.59 -9.38 3.36
C LEU A 256 9.69 -8.37 2.62
N PRO A 257 9.20 -7.32 3.31
CA PRO A 257 8.48 -6.24 2.64
C PRO A 257 9.34 -5.53 1.58
N ILE A 258 8.70 -5.11 0.49
CA ILE A 258 9.37 -4.46 -0.64
C ILE A 258 10.00 -3.12 -0.22
N GLY A 259 11.27 -2.93 -0.56
CA GLY A 259 12.12 -1.83 -0.13
C GLY A 259 13.05 -2.17 1.04
N GLN A 260 12.81 -3.28 1.73
CA GLN A 260 13.62 -3.72 2.86
C GLN A 260 14.67 -4.75 2.44
N HIS A 261 15.68 -4.93 3.29
CA HIS A 261 16.82 -5.79 3.06
C HIS A 261 17.08 -6.72 4.26
N VAL A 262 18.01 -7.66 4.10
CA VAL A 262 18.48 -8.57 5.15
C VAL A 262 19.88 -8.19 5.61
N ALA A 263 20.19 -8.43 6.88
CA ALA A 263 21.54 -8.34 7.42
C ALA A 263 22.16 -9.74 7.51
N ILE A 264 23.37 -9.89 6.99
CA ILE A 264 24.20 -11.08 7.15
C ILE A 264 25.28 -10.79 8.17
N LYS A 265 25.47 -11.69 9.13
CA LYS A 265 26.52 -11.61 10.14
C LYS A 265 27.50 -12.78 10.00
N ALA A 266 28.79 -12.49 10.18
CA ALA A 266 29.82 -13.51 10.35
C ALA A 266 30.87 -13.05 11.37
N THR A 267 31.49 -14.02 12.04
CA THR A 267 32.65 -13.77 12.90
C THR A 267 33.92 -14.12 12.13
N ILE A 268 34.80 -13.15 11.93
CA ILE A 268 36.02 -13.26 11.13
C ILE A 268 37.17 -12.75 12.00
N ASP A 269 38.16 -13.61 12.26
CA ASP A 269 39.32 -13.26 13.11
C ASP A 269 38.91 -12.71 14.49
N GLY A 270 37.83 -13.25 15.08
CA GLY A 270 37.27 -12.81 16.37
C GLY A 270 36.39 -11.56 16.30
N GLN A 271 36.31 -10.88 15.15
CA GLN A 271 35.46 -9.70 14.96
C GLN A 271 34.11 -10.07 14.35
N SER A 272 33.02 -9.59 14.94
CA SER A 272 31.68 -9.75 14.38
C SER A 272 31.41 -8.66 13.34
N VAL A 273 31.24 -9.07 12.08
CA VAL A 273 30.96 -8.16 10.95
C VAL A 273 29.56 -8.42 10.43
N SER A 274 28.75 -7.36 10.32
CA SER A 274 27.39 -7.41 9.76
C SER A 274 27.28 -6.49 8.54
N ARG A 275 26.61 -6.94 7.47
CA ARG A 275 26.32 -6.12 6.28
C ARG A 275 24.92 -6.40 5.73
N SER A 276 24.34 -5.38 5.12
CA SER A 276 23.01 -5.42 4.52
C SER A 276 23.05 -5.80 3.04
N TYR A 277 22.10 -6.63 2.62
CA TYR A 277 21.90 -7.05 1.23
C TYR A 277 20.42 -7.14 0.89
N THR A 278 20.05 -6.72 -0.30
CA THR A 278 18.67 -6.88 -0.79
C THR A 278 18.56 -8.18 -1.58
N PRO A 279 17.72 -9.13 -1.16
CA PRO A 279 17.43 -10.32 -1.95
C PRO A 279 16.86 -10.00 -3.33
N THR A 280 17.27 -10.77 -4.34
CA THR A 280 16.67 -10.74 -5.68
C THR A 280 15.43 -11.63 -5.77
N SER A 281 15.28 -12.57 -4.83
CA SER A 281 14.04 -13.31 -4.58
C SER A 281 13.03 -12.48 -3.76
N ASN A 282 11.74 -12.73 -3.94
CA ASN A 282 10.69 -12.13 -3.11
C ASN A 282 9.74 -13.22 -2.55
N ASN A 283 8.65 -12.85 -1.88
CA ASN A 283 7.70 -13.82 -1.30
C ASN A 283 6.97 -14.71 -2.33
N LEU A 284 7.08 -14.44 -3.64
CA LEU A 284 6.59 -15.34 -4.69
C LEU A 284 7.57 -16.49 -4.97
N ASP A 285 8.85 -16.31 -4.64
CA ASP A 285 9.89 -17.34 -4.75
C ASP A 285 9.91 -18.23 -3.51
N ARG A 286 8.95 -19.15 -3.43
CA ARG A 286 8.82 -20.05 -2.27
C ARG A 286 10.05 -20.96 -2.12
N GLY A 287 10.39 -21.26 -0.87
CA GLY A 287 11.42 -22.22 -0.50
C GLY A 287 12.86 -21.72 -0.65
N ARG A 288 13.10 -20.49 -1.12
CA ARG A 288 14.45 -19.98 -1.34
C ARG A 288 14.62 -18.50 -1.00
N LEU A 289 15.86 -18.14 -0.64
CA LEU A 289 16.35 -16.77 -0.56
C LEU A 289 17.53 -16.63 -1.52
N GLU A 290 17.44 -15.70 -2.47
CA GLU A 290 18.48 -15.46 -3.48
C GLU A 290 19.12 -14.08 -3.32
N LEU A 291 20.44 -14.04 -3.44
CA LEU A 291 21.25 -12.83 -3.30
C LEU A 291 22.25 -12.71 -4.44
N VAL A 292 22.37 -11.51 -5.02
CA VAL A 292 23.42 -11.17 -5.97
C VAL A 292 24.39 -10.19 -5.29
N ILE A 293 25.61 -10.66 -5.02
CA ILE A 293 26.58 -9.92 -4.20
C ILE A 293 27.89 -9.80 -4.94
N LYS A 294 28.43 -8.57 -4.99
CA LYS A 294 29.80 -8.31 -5.39
C LYS A 294 30.73 -8.57 -4.21
N CYS A 295 31.61 -9.55 -4.38
CA CYS A 295 32.67 -9.87 -3.46
C CYS A 295 33.88 -8.97 -3.68
N TYR A 296 34.31 -8.29 -2.63
CA TYR A 296 35.52 -7.48 -2.66
C TYR A 296 36.63 -8.29 -1.98
N PRO A 297 37.75 -8.62 -2.66
CA PRO A 297 38.79 -9.49 -2.10
C PRO A 297 39.34 -9.01 -0.74
N ASP A 298 39.43 -7.69 -0.57
CA ASP A 298 39.85 -6.97 0.63
C ASP A 298 38.72 -6.82 1.67
N GLY A 299 37.46 -7.05 1.29
CA GLY A 299 36.31 -6.94 2.16
C GLY A 299 36.27 -8.06 3.20
N LEU A 300 36.10 -7.70 4.48
CA LEU A 300 35.99 -8.66 5.59
C LEU A 300 34.87 -9.68 5.32
N LEU A 301 33.61 -9.23 5.24
CA LEU A 301 32.49 -10.15 5.04
C LEU A 301 32.46 -10.75 3.64
N THR A 302 32.71 -9.94 2.61
CA THR A 302 32.49 -10.36 1.23
C THR A 302 33.63 -11.19 0.66
N GLY A 303 34.88 -10.81 0.89
CA GLY A 303 36.07 -11.49 0.40
C GLY A 303 36.52 -12.64 1.30
N ARG A 304 36.60 -12.43 2.62
CA ARG A 304 37.10 -13.46 3.54
C ARG A 304 36.04 -14.51 3.90
N TYR A 305 34.76 -14.18 3.82
CA TYR A 305 33.68 -15.09 4.20
C TYR A 305 32.80 -15.52 3.02
N LEU A 306 31.98 -14.62 2.44
CA LEU A 306 31.00 -14.99 1.40
C LEU A 306 31.64 -15.59 0.14
N ALA A 307 32.78 -15.06 -0.31
CA ALA A 307 33.49 -15.58 -1.47
C ALA A 307 34.03 -17.01 -1.26
N ASN A 308 34.17 -17.46 -0.01
CA ASN A 308 34.69 -18.78 0.32
C ASN A 308 33.62 -19.81 0.67
N LEU A 309 32.35 -19.39 0.81
CA LEU A 309 31.23 -20.29 1.07
C LEU A 309 31.06 -21.34 -0.03
N LYS A 310 30.75 -22.56 0.39
CA LYS A 310 30.43 -23.74 -0.41
C LYS A 310 28.99 -24.21 -0.13
N PRO A 311 28.34 -24.91 -1.07
CA PRO A 311 27.06 -25.54 -0.80
C PRO A 311 27.12 -26.42 0.46
N GLY A 312 26.12 -26.30 1.33
CA GLY A 312 26.05 -26.89 2.67
C GLY A 312 26.44 -25.93 3.80
N ASP A 313 27.23 -24.89 3.52
CA ASP A 313 27.62 -23.91 4.53
C ASP A 313 26.42 -23.09 5.02
N LYS A 314 26.44 -22.76 6.30
CA LYS A 314 25.34 -22.11 7.00
C LYS A 314 25.60 -20.62 7.17
N VAL A 315 24.63 -19.78 6.78
CA VAL A 315 24.73 -18.32 6.86
C VAL A 315 23.63 -17.76 7.74
N GLN A 316 23.98 -16.81 8.61
CA GLN A 316 23.06 -16.16 9.54
C GLN A 316 22.42 -14.91 8.90
N PHE A 317 21.10 -14.88 8.90
CA PHE A 317 20.26 -13.81 8.36
C PHE A 317 19.37 -13.20 9.45
N ARG A 318 19.25 -11.87 9.44
CA ARG A 318 18.29 -11.10 10.22
C ARG A 318 17.55 -10.12 9.31
N GLY A 319 16.27 -9.89 9.54
CA GLY A 319 15.47 -8.96 8.74
C GLY A 319 13.98 -9.10 9.02
N PRO A 320 13.12 -8.25 8.44
CA PRO A 320 13.44 -7.15 7.54
C PRO A 320 14.15 -5.97 8.22
N LYS A 321 14.99 -5.26 7.46
CA LYS A 321 15.68 -4.01 7.85
C LYS A 321 15.50 -2.93 6.80
N GLY A 322 15.62 -1.67 7.20
CA GLY A 322 15.51 -0.50 6.32
C GLY A 322 14.17 0.23 6.37
N ALA A 323 14.20 1.52 6.06
CA ALA A 323 13.04 2.41 6.17
C ALA A 323 12.09 2.33 4.95
N MET A 324 12.60 1.94 3.78
CA MET A 324 11.78 1.88 2.55
C MET A 324 10.75 0.77 2.65
N ARG A 325 9.48 1.11 2.47
CA ARG A 325 8.35 0.17 2.45
C ARG A 325 7.40 0.54 1.31
N TYR A 326 7.64 -0.03 0.14
CA TYR A 326 6.79 0.23 -1.02
C TYR A 326 5.36 -0.23 -0.76
N ARG A 327 4.42 0.61 -1.18
CA ARG A 327 2.99 0.30 -1.25
C ARG A 327 2.48 0.87 -2.55
N LYS A 328 1.62 0.11 -3.23
CA LYS A 328 0.94 0.57 -4.44
C LYS A 328 0.30 1.93 -4.20
N GLY A 329 0.52 2.85 -5.13
CA GLY A 329 -0.03 4.21 -5.07
C GLY A 329 0.73 5.18 -4.18
N ILE A 330 1.92 4.84 -3.67
CA ILE A 330 2.78 5.82 -2.96
C ILE A 330 3.20 6.99 -3.85
N CYS A 331 3.31 6.76 -5.15
CA CYS A 331 3.60 7.76 -6.18
C CYS A 331 3.18 7.19 -7.55
N LYS A 332 3.03 8.06 -8.55
CA LYS A 332 2.70 7.62 -9.92
C LYS A 332 3.95 7.26 -10.72
N LYS A 333 5.08 7.92 -10.44
CA LYS A 333 6.32 7.77 -11.21
C LYS A 333 7.53 7.57 -10.30
N ILE A 334 8.35 6.60 -10.63
CA ILE A 334 9.61 6.31 -9.94
C ILE A 334 10.76 6.46 -10.94
N GLY A 335 11.67 7.40 -10.69
CA GLY A 335 12.98 7.41 -11.32
C GLY A 335 13.97 6.59 -10.49
N MET A 336 14.72 5.69 -11.11
CA MET A 336 15.75 4.89 -10.44
C MET A 336 17.12 5.18 -11.05
N ILE A 337 18.13 5.35 -10.21
CA ILE A 337 19.54 5.39 -10.64
C ILE A 337 20.29 4.32 -9.88
N ALA A 338 20.75 3.30 -10.59
CA ALA A 338 21.49 2.17 -10.03
C ALA A 338 22.92 2.14 -10.57
N GLY A 339 23.87 1.72 -9.72
CA GLY A 339 25.26 1.48 -10.10
C GLY A 339 25.73 0.11 -9.64
N GLY A 340 26.19 -0.75 -10.57
CA GLY A 340 26.67 -2.10 -10.25
C GLY A 340 25.66 -2.92 -9.44
N THR A 341 26.03 -3.36 -8.23
CA THR A 341 25.15 -4.12 -7.32
C THR A 341 24.01 -3.31 -6.70
N GLY A 342 24.02 -1.99 -6.84
CA GLY A 342 22.91 -1.12 -6.47
C GLY A 342 21.63 -1.38 -7.28
N ILE A 343 21.66 -2.30 -8.25
CA ILE A 343 20.47 -2.78 -8.95
C ILE A 343 19.53 -3.59 -8.06
N THR A 344 20.03 -4.25 -7.01
CA THR A 344 19.23 -5.22 -6.23
C THR A 344 18.01 -4.60 -5.51
N PRO A 345 18.09 -3.42 -4.86
CA PRO A 345 16.90 -2.75 -4.34
C PRO A 345 15.94 -2.33 -5.45
N MET A 346 16.46 -1.86 -6.59
CA MET A 346 15.64 -1.44 -7.73
C MET A 346 14.89 -2.64 -8.33
N TYR A 347 15.59 -3.75 -8.51
CA TYR A 347 15.03 -5.00 -9.04
C TYR A 347 13.90 -5.53 -8.15
N GLN A 348 14.07 -5.47 -6.82
CA GLN A 348 13.02 -5.87 -5.88
C GLN A 348 11.73 -5.04 -6.06
N LEU A 349 11.84 -3.72 -6.27
CA LEU A 349 10.69 -2.86 -6.54
C LEU A 349 10.11 -3.07 -7.94
N ILE A 350 10.97 -3.22 -8.95
CA ILE A 350 10.55 -3.50 -10.33
C ILE A 350 9.70 -4.77 -10.37
N ARG A 351 10.16 -5.84 -9.71
CA ARG A 351 9.39 -7.08 -9.59
C ARG A 351 8.05 -6.85 -8.92
N ALA A 352 8.03 -6.17 -7.77
CA ALA A 352 6.78 -5.93 -7.04
C ALA A 352 5.73 -5.14 -7.85
N ILE A 353 6.18 -4.19 -8.69
CA ILE A 353 5.29 -3.38 -9.53
C ILE A 353 4.88 -4.15 -10.78
N CYS A 354 5.82 -4.81 -11.46
CA CYS A 354 5.53 -5.51 -12.71
C CYS A 354 4.81 -6.85 -12.49
N GLU A 355 4.98 -7.51 -11.35
CA GLU A 355 4.28 -8.77 -11.02
C GLU A 355 2.86 -8.52 -10.46
N ASP A 356 2.45 -7.27 -10.21
CA ASP A 356 1.08 -6.87 -9.86
C ASP A 356 0.41 -6.15 -11.05
N ASP A 357 -0.42 -6.87 -11.80
CA ASP A 357 -1.18 -6.33 -12.95
C ASP A 357 -2.09 -5.13 -12.60
N THR A 358 -2.33 -4.89 -11.32
CA THR A 358 -3.15 -3.77 -10.84
C THR A 358 -2.33 -2.55 -10.43
N ASP A 359 -1.01 -2.64 -10.49
CA ASP A 359 -0.10 -1.52 -10.21
C ASP A 359 0.28 -0.78 -11.50
N THR A 360 -0.11 0.49 -11.56
CA THR A 360 0.11 1.35 -12.73
C THR A 360 1.28 2.32 -12.53
N THR A 361 2.13 2.11 -11.52
CA THR A 361 3.31 2.96 -11.31
C THR A 361 4.26 2.84 -12.51
N GLU A 362 4.69 3.99 -13.06
CA GLU A 362 5.70 4.08 -14.13
C GLU A 362 7.11 4.14 -13.51
N ILE A 363 8.04 3.36 -14.05
CA ILE A 363 9.44 3.26 -13.63
C ILE A 363 10.35 3.65 -14.80
N SER A 364 11.24 4.60 -14.54
CA SER A 364 12.37 4.93 -15.41
C SER A 364 13.67 4.60 -14.71
N LEU A 365 14.38 3.56 -15.17
CA LEU A 365 15.67 3.13 -14.63
C LEU A 365 16.82 3.64 -15.49
N ILE A 366 17.75 4.39 -14.91
CA ILE A 366 19.10 4.56 -15.42
C ILE A 366 20.02 3.56 -14.71
N TYR A 367 20.63 2.64 -15.46
CA TYR A 367 21.52 1.64 -14.88
C TYR A 367 22.95 1.79 -15.39
N ALA A 368 23.88 2.13 -14.50
CA ALA A 368 25.27 2.45 -14.81
C ALA A 368 26.25 1.34 -14.42
N ASN A 369 27.09 0.94 -15.36
CA ASN A 369 28.12 -0.10 -15.19
C ASN A 369 29.41 0.30 -15.93
N ARG A 370 30.53 -0.41 -15.67
CA ARG A 370 31.81 -0.10 -16.35
C ARG A 370 31.81 -0.65 -17.78
N ALA A 371 31.52 -1.92 -17.95
CA ALA A 371 31.38 -2.59 -19.25
C ALA A 371 30.03 -3.32 -19.37
N GLU A 372 29.70 -3.80 -20.57
CA GLU A 372 28.43 -4.50 -20.82
C GLU A 372 28.32 -5.82 -20.05
N GLU A 373 29.43 -6.55 -19.89
CA GLU A 373 29.52 -7.78 -19.11
C GLU A 373 29.28 -7.58 -17.60
N ASP A 374 29.38 -6.35 -17.11
CA ASP A 374 29.10 -6.02 -15.71
C ASP A 374 27.59 -5.79 -15.43
N ILE A 375 26.73 -5.80 -16.46
CA ILE A 375 25.29 -5.54 -16.29
C ILE A 375 24.64 -6.77 -15.65
N LEU A 376 24.36 -6.66 -14.36
CA LEU A 376 23.72 -7.71 -13.59
C LEU A 376 22.22 -7.76 -13.89
N LEU A 377 21.66 -8.96 -13.91
CA LEU A 377 20.22 -9.21 -14.13
C LEU A 377 19.69 -8.63 -15.46
N LYS A 378 20.56 -8.48 -16.48
CA LYS A 378 20.21 -7.84 -17.75
C LYS A 378 19.02 -8.53 -18.42
N GLN A 379 19.06 -9.86 -18.51
CA GLN A 379 18.03 -10.65 -19.19
C GLN A 379 16.68 -10.54 -18.46
N GLU A 380 16.69 -10.60 -17.14
CA GLU A 380 15.49 -10.47 -16.30
C GLU A 380 14.89 -9.07 -16.42
N LEU A 381 15.73 -8.03 -16.38
CA LEU A 381 15.29 -6.63 -16.54
C LEU A 381 14.69 -6.36 -17.93
N GLU A 382 15.34 -6.86 -18.99
CA GLU A 382 14.83 -6.72 -20.36
C GLU A 382 13.52 -7.49 -20.56
N ALA A 383 13.37 -8.67 -19.94
CA ALA A 383 12.12 -9.42 -19.95
C ALA A 383 10.97 -8.64 -19.29
N PHE A 384 11.23 -8.00 -18.14
CA PHE A 384 10.23 -7.13 -17.51
C PHE A 384 9.89 -5.91 -18.38
N ALA A 385 10.89 -5.27 -18.99
CA ALA A 385 10.65 -4.12 -19.86
C ALA A 385 9.85 -4.49 -21.12
N ALA A 386 10.07 -5.69 -21.67
CA ALA A 386 9.31 -6.22 -22.80
C ALA A 386 7.89 -6.63 -22.42
N GLY A 387 7.69 -7.24 -21.24
CA GLY A 387 6.38 -7.66 -20.75
C GLY A 387 5.51 -6.49 -20.27
N TYR A 388 6.13 -5.45 -19.69
CA TYR A 388 5.44 -4.31 -19.08
C TYR A 388 5.97 -2.97 -19.63
N PRO A 389 5.87 -2.71 -20.94
CA PRO A 389 6.49 -1.55 -21.58
C PRO A 389 5.92 -0.20 -21.13
N GLN A 390 4.72 -0.19 -20.54
CA GLN A 390 4.13 1.02 -19.94
C GLN A 390 4.69 1.28 -18.54
N ASN A 391 5.00 0.23 -17.77
CA ASN A 391 5.50 0.33 -16.42
C ASN A 391 7.02 0.47 -16.34
N LEU A 392 7.81 -0.16 -17.22
CA LEU A 392 9.27 -0.18 -17.08
C LEU A 392 10.00 0.30 -18.34
N LYS A 393 10.79 1.37 -18.17
CA LYS A 393 11.71 1.90 -19.17
C LYS A 393 13.13 1.86 -18.62
N ILE A 394 14.07 1.32 -19.41
CA ILE A 394 15.46 1.14 -18.98
C ILE A 394 16.40 1.90 -19.92
N TRP A 395 17.36 2.60 -19.32
CA TRP A 395 18.44 3.28 -20.02
C TRP A 395 19.78 2.87 -19.41
N TYR A 396 20.61 2.15 -20.19
CA TYR A 396 21.92 1.73 -19.73
C TYR A 396 22.98 2.81 -19.97
N MET A 397 23.92 2.93 -19.04
CA MET A 397 25.08 3.83 -19.12
C MET A 397 26.35 3.01 -18.91
N LEU A 398 27.30 3.07 -19.85
CA LEU A 398 28.56 2.35 -19.76
C LEU A 398 29.76 3.30 -19.84
N ASP A 399 30.74 3.11 -18.95
CA ASP A 399 32.03 3.83 -19.05
C ASP A 399 32.79 3.41 -20.31
N THR A 400 32.86 2.11 -20.56
CA THR A 400 33.56 1.47 -21.68
C THR A 400 32.57 0.66 -22.53
N PRO A 401 31.74 1.32 -23.35
CA PRO A 401 30.77 0.62 -24.20
C PRO A 401 31.44 -0.10 -25.39
N PRO A 402 30.83 -1.17 -25.91
CA PRO A 402 31.24 -1.77 -27.18
C PRO A 402 31.03 -0.80 -28.34
N LYS A 403 31.66 -1.08 -29.50
CA LYS A 403 31.55 -0.22 -30.70
C LYS A 403 30.11 0.02 -31.16
N LYS A 404 29.24 -0.97 -31.00
CA LYS A 404 27.81 -0.89 -31.30
C LYS A 404 27.03 -0.85 -29.99
N TRP A 405 26.82 0.36 -29.47
CA TRP A 405 26.06 0.57 -28.23
C TRP A 405 24.91 1.54 -28.48
N ALA A 406 23.68 1.08 -28.20
CA ALA A 406 22.47 1.85 -28.46
C ALA A 406 22.14 2.86 -27.34
N TYR A 407 22.81 2.77 -26.18
CA TYR A 407 22.50 3.56 -25.00
C TYR A 407 23.61 4.58 -24.70
N GLY A 408 23.63 5.12 -23.48
CA GLY A 408 24.56 6.19 -23.13
C GLY A 408 25.97 5.71 -22.78
N LYS A 409 26.92 6.63 -22.92
CA LYS A 409 28.35 6.44 -22.60
C LYS A 409 28.77 7.40 -21.47
N GLY A 410 29.62 6.90 -20.57
CA GLY A 410 30.19 7.64 -19.44
C GLY A 410 29.26 7.71 -18.23
N TYR A 411 29.51 8.70 -17.37
CA TYR A 411 28.78 8.87 -16.12
C TYR A 411 27.35 9.39 -16.32
N VAL A 412 26.50 9.12 -15.34
CA VAL A 412 25.14 9.68 -15.27
C VAL A 412 25.22 11.19 -15.00
N THR A 413 24.87 12.00 -16.00
CA THR A 413 24.87 13.47 -15.91
C THR A 413 23.47 14.03 -15.69
N ALA A 414 23.38 15.30 -15.24
CA ALA A 414 22.10 16.00 -15.11
C ALA A 414 21.31 16.07 -16.43
N ALA A 415 22.00 16.12 -17.58
CA ALA A 415 21.37 16.10 -18.89
C ALA A 415 20.69 14.74 -19.17
N VAL A 416 21.38 13.64 -18.85
CA VAL A 416 20.82 12.28 -18.98
C VAL A 416 19.64 12.10 -18.02
N MET A 417 19.78 12.54 -16.77
CA MET A 417 18.69 12.48 -15.77
C MET A 417 17.45 13.23 -16.26
N ARG A 418 17.61 14.47 -16.77
CA ARG A 418 16.51 15.27 -17.31
C ARG A 418 15.81 14.59 -18.49
N GLN A 419 16.56 13.88 -19.33
CA GLN A 419 16.00 13.22 -20.52
C GLN A 419 15.30 11.90 -20.20
N LYS A 420 15.82 11.14 -19.23
CA LYS A 420 15.44 9.73 -19.01
C LYS A 420 14.61 9.50 -17.76
N LEU A 421 14.67 10.38 -16.76
CA LEU A 421 13.89 10.28 -15.53
C LEU A 421 12.62 11.15 -15.60
N PRO A 422 11.58 10.83 -14.82
CA PRO A 422 10.46 11.75 -14.61
C PRO A 422 10.94 13.07 -13.99
N GLY A 423 10.31 14.18 -14.34
CA GLY A 423 10.58 15.48 -13.73
C GLY A 423 10.09 15.58 -12.28
N PRO A 424 10.53 16.61 -11.53
CA PRO A 424 10.11 16.84 -10.16
C PRO A 424 8.59 17.10 -10.10
N SER A 425 7.91 16.36 -9.23
CA SER A 425 6.47 16.45 -8.98
C SER A 425 6.15 15.82 -7.62
N PRO A 426 5.07 16.22 -6.93
CA PRO A 426 4.60 15.53 -5.72
C PRO A 426 4.33 14.03 -5.93
N ASP A 427 3.96 13.65 -7.17
CA ASP A 427 3.68 12.26 -7.57
C ASP A 427 4.92 11.51 -8.10
N THR A 428 6.12 12.11 -8.02
CA THR A 428 7.38 11.51 -8.48
C THR A 428 8.29 11.21 -7.29
N LYS A 429 8.84 9.99 -7.25
CA LYS A 429 9.96 9.63 -6.37
C LYS A 429 11.21 9.27 -7.17
N ILE A 430 12.37 9.57 -6.63
CA ILE A 430 13.66 9.15 -7.15
C ILE A 430 14.30 8.19 -6.15
N MET A 431 14.89 7.11 -6.67
CA MET A 431 15.54 6.08 -5.87
C MET A 431 16.98 5.89 -6.33
N LEU A 432 17.91 5.95 -5.38
CA LEU A 432 19.35 5.90 -5.64
C LEU A 432 19.99 4.74 -4.88
N CYS A 433 20.80 3.94 -5.58
CA CYS A 433 21.66 2.96 -4.94
C CYS A 433 22.89 2.66 -5.80
N GLY A 434 24.07 2.66 -5.20
CA GLY A 434 25.33 2.40 -5.91
C GLY A 434 26.54 2.93 -5.14
N PRO A 435 27.71 3.03 -5.79
CA PRO A 435 28.92 3.54 -5.15
C PRO A 435 28.72 4.96 -4.58
N PRO A 436 29.32 5.30 -3.42
CA PRO A 436 29.09 6.58 -2.75
C PRO A 436 29.33 7.81 -3.65
N GLY A 437 30.38 7.79 -4.47
CA GLY A 437 30.65 8.87 -5.42
C GLY A 437 29.55 9.08 -6.46
N MET A 438 28.95 8.00 -6.97
CA MET A 438 27.83 8.06 -7.92
C MET A 438 26.58 8.60 -7.24
N VAL A 439 26.27 8.11 -6.03
CA VAL A 439 25.10 8.53 -5.26
C VAL A 439 25.18 10.02 -4.92
N ASN A 440 26.31 10.49 -4.41
CA ASN A 440 26.51 11.89 -4.02
C ASN A 440 26.44 12.83 -5.24
N ALA A 441 27.07 12.46 -6.36
CA ALA A 441 26.97 13.23 -7.60
C ALA A 441 25.52 13.28 -8.12
N SER A 442 24.79 12.16 -8.04
CA SER A 442 23.40 12.07 -8.48
C SER A 442 22.46 12.91 -7.61
N LYS A 443 22.61 12.87 -6.28
CA LYS A 443 21.86 13.73 -5.35
C LYS A 443 22.03 15.21 -5.72
N LYS A 444 23.28 15.66 -5.88
CA LYS A 444 23.58 17.06 -6.24
C LYS A 444 22.99 17.46 -7.59
N ALA A 445 23.08 16.58 -8.59
CA ALA A 445 22.50 16.81 -9.91
C ALA A 445 20.97 16.92 -9.87
N LEU A 446 20.29 16.01 -9.16
CA LEU A 446 18.84 16.01 -9.00
C LEU A 446 18.34 17.25 -8.26
N MET A 447 19.04 17.70 -7.21
CA MET A 447 18.73 18.97 -6.55
C MET A 447 18.82 20.15 -7.53
N GLY A 448 19.85 20.18 -8.39
CA GLY A 448 19.97 21.15 -9.47
C GLY A 448 18.88 21.07 -10.55
N LEU A 449 18.16 19.95 -10.63
CA LEU A 449 17.00 19.74 -11.51
C LEU A 449 15.66 20.09 -10.83
N GLY A 450 15.67 20.55 -9.57
CA GLY A 450 14.48 20.98 -8.83
C GLY A 450 13.84 19.92 -7.94
N PHE A 451 14.52 18.79 -7.69
CA PHE A 451 14.08 17.83 -6.68
C PHE A 451 14.39 18.32 -5.26
N GLN A 452 13.53 17.96 -4.30
CA GLN A 452 13.75 18.29 -2.90
C GLN A 452 14.98 17.57 -2.35
N ALA A 453 15.78 18.29 -1.56
CA ALA A 453 16.95 17.74 -0.91
C ALA A 453 16.52 16.63 0.07
N PRO A 454 17.14 15.44 0.01
CA PRO A 454 16.87 14.39 0.97
C PRO A 454 17.46 14.75 2.34
N GLY A 455 16.91 14.16 3.41
CA GLY A 455 17.55 14.21 4.72
C GLY A 455 18.89 13.46 4.74
N ALA A 456 19.65 13.63 5.83
CA ALA A 456 20.89 12.86 6.06
C ALA A 456 20.62 11.34 6.02
N VAL A 457 19.53 10.92 6.63
CA VAL A 457 18.96 9.57 6.52
C VAL A 457 17.70 9.65 5.66
N SER A 458 17.61 8.81 4.63
CA SER A 458 16.47 8.80 3.72
C SER A 458 15.19 8.33 4.42
N LYS A 459 14.14 9.14 4.31
CA LYS A 459 12.81 8.85 4.84
C LYS A 459 11.85 8.51 3.70
N MET A 460 10.81 7.75 4.00
CA MET A 460 9.75 7.40 3.04
C MET A 460 9.05 8.63 2.42
N SER A 461 8.97 9.72 3.18
CA SER A 461 8.43 11.00 2.73
C SER A 461 9.29 11.67 1.67
N ASP A 462 10.59 11.37 1.61
CA ASP A 462 11.53 12.10 0.78
C ASP A 462 11.25 11.85 -0.70
N GLN A 463 11.44 12.90 -1.49
CA GLN A 463 11.32 12.81 -2.94
C GLN A 463 12.51 12.04 -3.53
N ILE A 464 13.70 12.16 -2.95
CA ILE A 464 14.90 11.38 -3.27
C ILE A 464 15.13 10.40 -2.12
N PHE A 465 15.01 9.10 -2.38
CA PHE A 465 15.33 8.04 -1.43
C PHE A 465 16.66 7.39 -1.81
N THR A 466 17.58 7.29 -0.86
CA THR A 466 18.85 6.59 -1.03
C THR A 466 18.85 5.33 -0.16
N PHE A 467 19.10 4.19 -0.80
CA PHE A 467 19.16 2.89 -0.13
C PHE A 467 20.45 2.68 0.66
#